data_AF-C6XLD1-F1
#
_entry.id   AF-C6XLD1-F1
#
_cell.length_a   1.000
_cell.length_b   1.000
_cell.length_c   1.000
_cell.angle_alpha   90.00
_cell.angle_beta   90.00
_cell.angle_gamma   90.00
#
_symmetry.space_group_name_H-M   'P 1'
#
loop_
_entity.id
_entity.type
_entity.pdbx_description
1 polymer ?
#
loop_
_entity_poly.entity_id
_entity_poly.type
_entity_poly.pdbx_seq_one_letter_code
_entity_poly.pdbx_strand_id
1 'polypeptide(L)' 'MPHHKKKHKKVKKDSQLVLRVNKDERDAFVELCEEMDTSASREIRRFMKEFILEHTEEDEVEIVASPPKDEADS' A
#
# COMPACT_ATOMS: atom_id res chain seq x y z
N MET A 1 9.42 16.08 -37.57
CA MET A 1 8.95 14.78 -37.01
C MET A 1 8.69 14.98 -35.52
N PRO A 2 7.44 14.93 -35.03
CA PRO A 2 7.16 15.18 -33.62
C PRO A 2 7.35 13.89 -32.80
N HIS A 3 8.40 13.86 -31.99
CA HIS A 3 8.65 12.81 -30.99
C HIS A 3 7.62 12.90 -29.86
N HIS A 4 6.70 11.93 -29.81
CA HIS A 4 5.74 11.80 -28.71
C HIS A 4 6.41 11.15 -27.50
N LYS A 5 6.78 11.98 -26.51
CA LYS A 5 7.31 11.53 -25.22
C LYS A 5 6.14 11.02 -24.36
N LYS A 6 6.01 9.70 -24.21
CA LYS A 6 5.00 9.06 -23.35
C LYS A 6 5.21 9.54 -21.90
N LYS A 7 4.24 10.30 -21.38
CA LYS A 7 4.25 10.77 -19.98
C LYS A 7 3.91 9.60 -19.06
N HIS A 8 4.90 9.05 -18.37
CA HIS A 8 4.67 8.14 -17.25
C HIS A 8 3.92 8.91 -16.15
N LYS A 9 2.64 8.57 -15.95
CA LYS A 9 1.83 9.10 -14.85
C LYS A 9 2.42 8.54 -13.56
N LYS A 10 3.21 9.34 -12.84
CA LYS A 10 3.67 9.02 -11.48
C LYS A 10 2.44 8.66 -10.65
N VAL A 11 2.29 7.40 -10.27
CA VAL A 11 1.29 6.95 -9.30
C VAL A 11 1.70 7.58 -7.98
N LYS A 12 1.11 8.74 -7.67
CA LYS A 12 1.29 9.40 -6.37
C LYS A 12 0.70 8.44 -5.33
N LYS A 13 1.56 7.77 -4.57
CA LYS A 13 1.18 6.89 -3.45
C LYS A 13 0.73 7.71 -2.22
N ASP A 14 0.23 8.92 -2.44
CA ASP A 14 0.10 9.96 -1.40
C ASP A 14 -1.36 10.29 -1.11
N SER A 15 -2.28 9.36 -1.36
CA SER A 15 -3.64 9.46 -0.86
C SER A 15 -3.65 9.05 0.62
N GLN A 16 -3.73 10.04 1.50
CA GLN A 16 -3.90 9.81 2.94
C GLN A 16 -5.31 9.29 3.22
N LEU A 17 -5.42 8.16 3.93
CA LEU A 17 -6.67 7.65 4.43
C LEU A 17 -6.80 8.01 5.92
N VAL A 18 -7.86 8.74 6.28
CA VAL A 18 -8.17 9.08 7.67
C VAL A 18 -9.37 8.25 8.12
N LEU A 19 -9.15 7.33 9.06
CA LEU A 19 -10.19 6.52 9.69
C LEU A 19 -10.44 7.02 11.11
N ARG A 20 -11.71 7.10 11.50
CA ARG A 20 -12.10 7.38 12.89
C ARG A 20 -12.45 6.06 13.55
N VAL A 21 -11.73 5.74 14.61
CA VAL A 21 -11.92 4.53 15.43
C VAL A 21 -11.90 4.94 16.91
N ASN A 22 -12.38 4.05 17.78
CA ASN A 22 -12.27 4.28 19.21
C ASN A 22 -10.81 4.27 19.66
N LYS A 23 -10.51 5.08 20.69
CA LYS A 23 -9.14 5.22 21.20
C LYS A 23 -8.60 3.87 21.72
N ASP A 24 -9.38 3.18 22.53
CA ASP A 24 -8.96 1.93 23.16
C ASP A 24 -8.66 0.83 22.13
N GLU A 25 -9.47 0.75 21.07
CA GLU A 25 -9.28 -0.19 19.95
C GLU A 25 -8.02 0.13 19.15
N ARG A 26 -7.77 1.41 18.86
CA ARG A 26 -6.55 1.86 18.20
C ARG A 26 -5.32 1.51 19.04
N ASP A 27 -5.35 1.84 20.33
CA ASP A 27 -4.20 1.67 21.21
C ASP A 27 -3.85 0.17 21.30
N ALA A 28 -4.85 -0.71 21.49
CA ALA A 28 -4.65 -2.16 21.45
C ALA A 28 -4.09 -2.66 20.10
N PHE A 29 -4.57 -2.12 18.97
CA PHE A 29 -4.06 -2.48 17.65
C PHE A 29 -2.60 -2.04 17.44
N VAL A 30 -2.23 -0.85 17.90
CA VAL A 30 -0.86 -0.34 17.78
C VAL A 30 0.09 -1.14 18.68
N GLU A 31 -0.29 -1.44 19.92
CA GLU A 31 0.50 -2.29 20.83
C GLU A 31 0.78 -3.66 20.21
N LEU A 32 -0.23 -4.29 19.60
CA LEU A 32 -0.05 -5.57 18.92
C LEU A 32 0.89 -5.45 17.71
N CYS A 33 0.79 -4.36 16.94
CA CYS A 33 1.71 -4.12 15.83
C CYS A 33 3.16 -3.99 16.31
N GLU A 34 3.38 -3.29 17.43
CA GLU A 34 4.69 -3.10 18.05
C GLU A 34 5.28 -4.42 18.55
N GLU A 35 4.48 -5.28 19.17
CA GLU A 35 4.90 -6.63 19.58
C GLU A 35 5.32 -7.50 18.39
N MET A 36 4.67 -7.32 17.24
CA MET A 36 4.95 -8.06 16.01
C MET A 36 6.09 -7.45 15.16
N ASP A 37 6.80 -6.42 15.63
CA ASP A 37 7.81 -5.67 14.86
C ASP A 37 7.25 -5.09 13.53
N THR A 38 5.95 -4.76 13.51
CA THR A 38 5.26 -4.16 12.37
C THR A 38 4.74 -2.76 12.70
N SER A 39 4.26 -2.04 11.69
CA SER A 39 3.61 -0.75 11.94
C SER A 39 2.14 -0.85 11.55
N ALA A 40 1.28 -0.18 12.33
CA ALA A 40 -0.15 -0.06 12.05
C ALA A 40 -0.42 0.33 10.57
N SER A 41 0.38 1.25 10.02
CA SER A 41 0.30 1.64 8.62
C SER A 41 0.60 0.52 7.62
N ARG A 42 1.57 -0.37 7.92
CA ARG A 42 1.90 -1.52 7.07
C ARG A 42 0.81 -2.58 7.14
N GLU A 43 0.31 -2.86 8.35
CA GLU A 43 -0.69 -3.90 8.56
C GLU A 43 -2.04 -3.51 7.93
N ILE A 44 -2.49 -2.27 8.09
CA ILE A 44 -3.70 -1.76 7.43
C ILE A 44 -3.58 -1.84 5.90
N ARG A 45 -2.41 -1.50 5.33
CA ARG A 45 -2.18 -1.62 3.88
C ARG A 45 -2.18 -3.06 3.40
N ARG A 46 -1.61 -3.98 4.19
CA ARG A 46 -1.60 -5.41 3.89
C ARG A 46 -3.01 -5.97 3.95
N PHE A 47 -3.73 -5.70 5.02
CA PHE A 47 -5.13 -6.06 5.19
C PHE A 47 -5.99 -5.57 4.03
N MET A 48 -5.84 -4.31 3.61
CA MET A 48 -6.58 -3.79 2.45
C MET A 48 -6.30 -4.57 1.16
N LYS A 49 -5.03 -4.94 0.90
CA LYS A 49 -4.68 -5.72 -0.30
C LYS A 49 -5.24 -7.13 -0.24
N GLU A 50 -5.08 -7.81 0.89
CA GLU A 50 -5.58 -9.16 1.11
C GLU A 50 -7.12 -9.18 1.03
N PHE A 51 -7.78 -8.20 1.67
CA PHE A 51 -9.23 -8.05 1.63
C PHE A 51 -9.77 -7.83 0.21
N ILE A 52 -9.11 -6.96 -0.58
CA ILE A 52 -9.47 -6.76 -1.99
C ILE A 52 -9.31 -8.08 -2.75
N LEU A 53 -8.16 -8.75 -2.61
CA LEU A 53 -7.88 -10.00 -3.32
C LEU A 53 -8.90 -11.10 -3.00
N GLU A 54 -9.29 -11.23 -1.73
CA GLU A 54 -10.24 -12.24 -1.27
C GLU A 54 -11.68 -11.97 -1.72
N HIS A 55 -12.05 -10.69 -1.90
CA HIS A 55 -13.42 -10.28 -2.23
C HIS A 55 -13.62 -9.90 -3.71
N THR A 56 -12.54 -9.82 -4.50
CA THR A 56 -12.62 -9.76 -5.96
C THR A 56 -12.52 -11.17 -6.49
N GLU A 57 -13.66 -11.77 -6.85
CA GLU A 57 -13.70 -13.03 -7.60
C GLU A 57 -12.80 -12.88 -8.84
N GLU A 58 -11.84 -13.80 -8.97
CA GLU A 58 -10.85 -13.96 -10.04
C GLU A 58 -11.11 -13.17 -11.35
N ASP A 59 -10.82 -11.87 -11.42
CA ASP A 59 -10.48 -11.16 -12.66
C ASP A 59 -9.94 -9.75 -12.35
N GLU A 60 -8.72 -9.50 -12.84
CA GLU A 60 -8.08 -8.18 -13.02
C GLU A 60 -7.78 -7.31 -11.79
N VAL A 61 -6.74 -7.68 -11.04
CA VAL A 61 -6.08 -6.74 -10.11
C VAL A 61 -4.59 -6.60 -10.46
N GLU A 62 -4.32 -5.94 -11.59
CA GLU A 62 -2.99 -5.39 -11.96
C GLU A 62 -2.61 -4.19 -11.06
N ILE A 63 -2.52 -4.38 -9.74
CA ILE A 63 -1.97 -3.35 -8.85
C ILE A 63 -0.73 -3.86 -8.11
N VAL A 64 0.40 -3.48 -8.72
CA VAL A 64 1.65 -3.06 -8.06
C VAL A 64 2.55 -4.14 -7.45
N ALA A 65 2.98 -5.10 -8.26
CA ALA A 65 4.32 -5.67 -8.11
C ALA A 65 5.29 -4.95 -9.06
N SER A 66 5.91 -3.86 -8.60
CA SER A 66 7.19 -3.39 -9.16
C SER A 66 8.24 -3.50 -8.06
N PRO A 67 9.26 -4.35 -8.24
CA PRO A 67 10.32 -4.52 -7.25
C PRO A 67 11.15 -3.22 -7.12
N PRO A 68 11.69 -2.91 -5.92
CA PRO A 68 12.67 -1.83 -5.79
C PRO A 68 13.93 -2.27 -6.55
N LYS A 69 14.24 -1.58 -7.64
CA LYS A 69 15.54 -1.64 -8.32
C LYS A 69 16.32 -0.39 -7.91
N ASP A 70 16.76 -0.35 -6.67
CA ASP A 70 17.83 0.54 -6.23
C ASP A 70 19.10 -0.29 -6.06
N GLU A 71 19.63 -0.74 -7.20
CA GLU A 71 21.05 -1.06 -7.34
C GLU A 71 21.54 -0.20 -8.52
N ALA A 72 21.82 1.06 -8.19
CA ALA A 72 22.43 2.02 -9.10
C ALA A 72 23.95 1.81 -9.05
N ASP A 73 24.49 1.33 -10.16
CA ASP A 73 25.92 1.35 -10.47
C ASP A 73 26.35 2.79 -10.81
N SER A 74 27.11 3.41 -9.90
CA SER A 74 28.27 4.30 -10.13
C SER A 74 28.76 4.91 -8.82
#